data_AF-A0A9X1P8S3-F1
#
_entry.id   AF-A0A9X1P8S3-F1
#
_cell.length_a   1.000
_cell.length_b   1.000
_cell.length_c   1.000
_cell.angle_alpha   90.00
_cell.angle_beta   90.00
_cell.angle_gamma   90.00
#
_symmetry.space_group_name_H-M   'P 1'
#
loop_
_entity.id
_entity.type
_entity.pdbx_description
1 polymer ?
#
loop_
_entity_poly.entity_id
_entity_poly.type
_entity_poly.pdbx_seq_one_letter_code
_entity_poly.pdbx_strand_id
1 'polypeptide(L)'
;MRMLLFIFLAHSATAFAQNTNDWRRYDDLLRQGKFDRVYAECKANLNEPYGKTSYLNHYYIGQSLCGKGYVKQGIVWYQYIRQKFPIDRNFAFQLTQSISKCGSNLTAPAGTTVTVIINNSVTPSGVTGGVRGKSGFQMDCDKDTFENYEKLRTNDTLSRRVFPKTKRAEALASLRRFLPDNLYKIDTAGRFMLVYSHSTEGSAKVQEVAASLESAYHFFVKKYRLKDIDKLFTVYLVDDKYSLGKLAKRVHDITIARGNIGYSSLNDLSLLGIANTKEAGTMVHELFHLMIRSDIGDISPWLDEGIACMYSVYDRNGNDLMGSYNTWRVTHFRMLINLTSQGKIHVPSLDQLVNYTWNEYQGETYNSFCDASVNYALSNFFALYLQYKNRDNDVIQAFKNRHSSSKDTLSPGPTDIALLEDVFGMPMNRITDDFYQFLERRYKINMADLLKKRPTYANSDLPARFQTLLDSVEVELAFLSKSRNTTATKELKALTEEKTLLFRAVASRQRQLTEHREEVIGLLSQSSSSENRSSDYRKEYEEQSISLAQEEKEYEFFLTKAEKQSIELIAKLKSKRQSYLGQP
;
A
#
# COMPACT_ATOMS: atom_id res chain seq x y z
N MET A 1 56.79 -21.66 29.65
CA MET A 1 55.56 -22.14 28.99
C MET A 1 54.34 -21.84 29.87
N ARG A 2 53.89 -20.58 29.92
CA ARG A 2 52.63 -20.15 30.55
C ARG A 2 51.98 -19.21 29.55
N MET A 3 50.89 -19.70 28.99
CA MET A 3 50.36 -19.31 27.69
C MET A 3 49.23 -18.30 27.87
N LEU A 4 49.45 -17.11 27.31
CA LEU A 4 48.49 -16.19 26.70
C LEU A 4 47.08 -16.78 26.51
N LEU A 5 46.08 -16.35 27.29
CA LEU A 5 44.68 -16.62 26.98
C LEU A 5 43.69 -15.65 27.68
N PHE A 6 43.87 -14.32 27.54
CA PHE A 6 42.91 -13.37 28.15
C PHE A 6 42.78 -12.03 27.40
N ILE A 7 42.69 -12.03 26.06
CA ILE A 7 42.27 -10.83 25.31
C ILE A 7 41.49 -11.24 24.06
N PHE A 8 40.20 -11.59 24.17
CA PHE A 8 39.25 -11.65 23.03
C PHE A 8 37.77 -11.76 23.47
N LEU A 9 37.31 -10.93 24.42
CA LEU A 9 35.90 -10.89 24.84
C LEU A 9 35.32 -9.45 24.94
N ALA A 10 35.76 -8.54 24.06
CA ALA A 10 35.26 -7.17 24.01
C ALA A 10 34.72 -6.74 22.63
N HIS A 11 34.47 -7.67 21.71
CA HIS A 11 33.86 -7.36 20.41
C HIS A 11 32.57 -8.14 20.23
N SER A 12 31.51 -7.42 19.82
CA SER A 12 30.20 -7.89 19.37
C SER A 12 29.08 -8.09 20.42
N ALA A 13 28.74 -7.01 21.13
CA ALA A 13 27.37 -6.79 21.59
C ALA A 13 26.89 -5.38 21.21
N THR A 14 27.18 -4.92 19.99
CA THR A 14 26.37 -3.88 19.37
C THR A 14 25.03 -4.52 19.02
N ALA A 15 24.12 -4.51 19.99
CA ALA A 15 22.72 -4.75 19.72
C ALA A 15 22.31 -3.71 18.66
N PHE A 16 22.22 -4.13 17.40
CA PHE A 16 21.66 -3.32 16.33
C PHE A 16 20.19 -3.07 16.72
N ALA A 17 19.96 -1.95 17.40
CA ALA A 17 18.70 -1.24 17.31
C ALA A 17 18.37 -1.12 15.82
N GLN A 18 17.08 -1.19 15.45
CA GLN A 18 16.63 -0.96 14.07
C GLN A 18 17.50 0.13 13.46
N ASN A 19 18.16 -0.16 12.33
CA ASN A 19 19.18 0.70 11.74
C ASN A 19 18.66 2.14 11.80
N THR A 20 19.20 2.93 12.74
CA THR A 20 18.69 4.29 12.97
C THR A 20 19.25 5.06 11.81
N ASN A 21 18.50 5.06 10.70
CA ASN A 21 18.88 5.78 9.50
C ASN A 21 19.19 7.20 9.95
N ASP A 22 20.46 7.57 9.91
CA ASP A 22 20.93 8.91 10.26
C ASP A 22 20.58 9.85 9.11
N TRP A 23 19.28 10.09 8.95
CA TRP A 23 18.74 10.91 7.87
C TRP A 23 19.26 12.34 7.95
N ARG A 24 19.62 12.82 9.16
CA ARG A 24 20.29 14.11 9.34
C ARG A 24 21.65 14.13 8.66
N ARG A 25 22.44 13.08 8.82
CA ARG A 25 23.69 12.92 8.07
C ARG A 25 23.43 12.87 6.56
N TYR A 26 22.38 12.22 6.08
CA TYR A 26 22.06 12.23 4.65
C TYR A 26 21.70 13.63 4.16
N ASP A 27 20.91 14.40 4.91
CA ASP A 27 20.62 15.79 4.60
C ASP A 27 21.91 16.64 4.52
N ASP A 28 22.83 16.47 5.47
CA ASP A 28 24.12 17.18 5.49
C ASP A 28 25.02 16.79 4.31
N LEU A 29 25.07 15.51 3.95
CA LEU A 29 25.80 15.03 2.78
C LEU A 29 25.22 15.58 1.47
N LEU A 30 23.88 15.61 1.34
CA LEU A 30 23.21 16.21 0.18
C LEU A 30 23.50 17.71 0.06
N ARG A 31 23.48 18.46 1.16
CA ARG A 31 23.84 19.89 1.19
C ARG A 31 25.29 20.15 0.79
N GLN A 32 26.18 19.20 1.07
CA GLN A 32 27.59 19.23 0.65
C GLN A 32 27.80 18.76 -0.80
N GLY A 33 26.73 18.46 -1.55
CA GLY A 33 26.83 17.94 -2.92
C GLY A 33 27.35 16.50 -3.02
N LYS A 34 27.40 15.75 -1.90
CA LYS A 34 27.93 14.38 -1.84
C LYS A 34 26.88 13.34 -2.26
N PHE A 35 26.25 13.55 -3.41
CA PHE A 35 25.15 12.71 -3.91
C PHE A 35 25.54 11.24 -4.10
N ASP A 36 26.74 10.97 -4.64
CA ASP A 36 27.21 9.60 -4.86
C ASP A 36 27.31 8.80 -3.57
N ARG A 37 27.76 9.45 -2.50
CA ARG A 37 27.89 8.81 -1.19
C ARG A 37 26.53 8.47 -0.60
N VAL A 38 25.56 9.41 -0.65
CA VAL A 38 24.20 9.16 -0.16
C VAL A 38 23.54 8.04 -0.96
N TYR A 39 23.66 8.08 -2.30
CA TYR A 39 23.15 7.03 -3.17
C TYR A 39 23.74 5.66 -2.82
N ALA A 40 25.07 5.55 -2.71
CA ALA A 40 25.74 4.28 -2.40
C ALA A 40 25.36 3.75 -1.01
N GLU A 41 25.35 4.61 0.01
CA GLU A 41 24.97 4.22 1.38
C GLU A 41 23.49 3.76 1.45
N CYS A 42 22.57 4.49 0.83
CA CYS A 42 21.16 4.10 0.80
C CYS A 42 20.92 2.81 -0.01
N LYS A 43 21.60 2.61 -1.15
CA LYS A 43 21.51 1.37 -1.93
C LYS A 43 22.09 0.17 -1.17
N ALA A 44 23.21 0.34 -0.48
CA ALA A 44 23.78 -0.69 0.38
C ALA A 44 22.79 -1.05 1.50
N ASN A 45 22.20 -0.04 2.14
CA ASN A 45 21.19 -0.24 3.17
C ASN A 45 19.99 -1.05 2.67
N LEU A 46 19.54 -0.94 1.42
CA LEU A 46 18.41 -1.76 0.92
C LEU A 46 18.67 -3.28 1.02
N ASN A 47 19.92 -3.72 1.12
CA ASN A 47 20.28 -5.13 1.29
C ASN A 47 20.49 -5.53 2.75
N GLU A 48 20.54 -4.55 3.67
CA GLU A 48 20.76 -4.78 5.09
C GLU A 48 19.49 -5.25 5.81
N PRO A 49 19.62 -5.91 6.99
CA PRO A 49 18.52 -6.14 7.91
C PRO A 49 17.62 -4.92 8.09
N TYR A 50 16.32 -5.06 7.81
CA TYR A 50 15.33 -3.98 7.93
C TYR A 50 15.56 -2.77 7.00
N GLY A 51 16.50 -2.85 6.06
CA GLY A 51 16.85 -1.72 5.20
C GLY A 51 15.78 -1.34 4.19
N LYS A 52 15.04 -2.33 3.69
CA LYS A 52 13.90 -2.15 2.76
C LYS A 52 12.68 -1.50 3.44
N THR A 53 12.59 -1.57 4.77
CA THR A 53 11.42 -1.06 5.51
C THR A 53 11.39 0.45 5.58
N SER A 54 12.48 1.12 5.22
CA SER A 54 12.57 2.56 5.25
C SER A 54 12.35 3.14 3.86
N TYR A 55 11.18 3.76 3.66
CA TYR A 55 10.92 4.61 2.50
C TYR A 55 11.93 5.78 2.41
N LEU A 56 12.61 6.13 3.52
CA LEU A 56 13.65 7.17 3.50
C LEU A 56 14.84 6.77 2.62
N ASN A 57 15.27 5.51 2.63
CA ASN A 57 16.36 5.07 1.75
C ASN A 57 16.00 5.32 0.28
N HIS A 58 14.76 5.01 -0.10
CA HIS A 58 14.23 5.26 -1.44
C HIS A 58 14.15 6.76 -1.75
N TYR A 59 13.73 7.58 -0.77
CA TYR A 59 13.65 9.04 -0.90
C TYR A 59 15.02 9.66 -1.18
N TYR A 60 16.03 9.28 -0.39
CA TYR A 60 17.39 9.78 -0.52
C TYR A 60 18.10 9.28 -1.79
N ILE A 61 17.75 8.08 -2.27
CA ILE A 61 18.15 7.62 -3.61
C ILE A 61 17.58 8.56 -4.69
N GLY A 62 16.27 8.84 -4.63
CA GLY A 62 15.61 9.78 -5.55
C GLY A 62 16.25 11.18 -5.53
N GLN A 63 16.52 11.73 -4.34
CA GLN A 63 17.18 13.02 -4.17
C GLN A 63 18.59 13.04 -4.77
N SER A 64 19.38 11.99 -4.52
CA SER A 64 20.74 11.88 -5.03
C SER A 64 20.76 11.81 -6.56
N LEU A 65 19.84 11.04 -7.17
CA LEU A 65 19.71 10.95 -8.61
C LEU A 65 19.31 12.30 -9.24
N CYS A 66 18.34 13.00 -8.64
CA CYS A 66 17.96 14.35 -9.07
C CYS A 66 19.14 15.34 -8.97
N GLY A 67 19.89 15.33 -7.86
CA GLY A 67 21.05 16.20 -7.65
C GLY A 67 22.19 15.95 -8.65
N LYS A 68 22.29 14.72 -9.18
CA LYS A 68 23.24 14.32 -10.23
C LYS A 68 22.74 14.57 -11.66
N GLY A 69 21.53 15.09 -11.84
CA GLY A 69 20.93 15.30 -13.17
C GLY A 69 20.24 14.08 -13.78
N TYR A 70 20.12 12.96 -13.05
CA TYR A 70 19.31 11.80 -13.48
C TYR A 70 17.83 12.02 -13.16
N VAL A 71 17.25 13.07 -13.76
CA VAL A 71 15.91 13.58 -13.42
C VAL A 71 14.83 12.49 -13.57
N LYS A 72 14.83 11.78 -14.71
CA LYS A 72 13.84 10.72 -14.98
C LYS A 72 13.90 9.62 -13.93
N GLN A 73 15.09 9.14 -13.60
CA GLN A 73 15.30 8.07 -12.62
C GLN A 73 14.91 8.54 -11.22
N GLY A 74 15.29 9.75 -10.82
CA GLY A 74 14.90 10.33 -9.52
C GLY A 74 13.38 10.41 -9.36
N ILE A 75 12.65 10.84 -10.39
CA ILE A 75 11.18 10.87 -10.40
C ILE A 75 10.59 9.46 -10.26
N VAL A 76 11.15 8.47 -10.96
CA VAL A 76 10.70 7.06 -10.85
C VAL A 76 10.82 6.55 -9.41
N TRP A 77 11.89 6.89 -8.68
CA TRP A 77 12.00 6.52 -7.26
C TRP A 77 10.96 7.21 -6.37
N TYR A 78 10.62 8.48 -6.62
CA TYR A 78 9.55 9.13 -5.86
C TYR A 78 8.17 8.52 -6.14
N GLN A 79 7.88 8.19 -7.40
CA GLN A 79 6.65 7.50 -7.78
C GLN A 79 6.59 6.10 -7.15
N TYR A 80 7.72 5.38 -7.13
CA TYR A 80 7.84 4.10 -6.45
C TYR A 80 7.47 4.20 -4.97
N ILE A 81 7.92 5.25 -4.27
CA ILE A 81 7.56 5.44 -2.86
C ILE A 81 6.05 5.63 -2.69
N ARG A 82 5.43 6.48 -3.52
CA ARG A 82 3.97 6.71 -3.50
C ARG A 82 3.20 5.42 -3.73
N GLN A 83 3.70 4.54 -4.58
CA GLN A 83 3.04 3.29 -4.91
C GLN A 83 3.19 2.24 -3.81
N LYS A 84 4.39 2.07 -3.25
CA LYS A 84 4.74 0.90 -2.43
C LYS A 84 4.59 1.11 -0.93
N PHE A 85 4.64 2.34 -0.44
CA PHE A 85 4.63 2.61 0.99
C PHE A 85 3.35 3.30 1.45
N PRO A 86 2.83 2.94 2.64
CA PRO A 86 1.74 3.68 3.26
C PRO A 86 2.31 5.00 3.80
N ILE A 87 2.16 6.07 3.02
CA ILE A 87 2.69 7.40 3.35
C ILE A 87 1.58 8.33 3.82
N ASP A 88 1.87 9.17 4.81
CA ASP A 88 0.92 10.20 5.22
C ASP A 88 0.80 11.35 4.19
N ARG A 89 -0.22 12.20 4.38
CA ARG A 89 -0.50 13.32 3.46
C ARG A 89 0.63 14.35 3.42
N ASN A 90 1.34 14.57 4.52
CA ASN A 90 2.43 15.54 4.58
C ASN A 90 3.63 15.04 3.77
N PHE A 91 3.97 13.75 3.93
CA PHE A 91 5.04 13.16 3.15
C PHE A 91 4.67 12.99 1.68
N ALA A 92 3.41 12.65 1.36
CA ALA A 92 2.92 12.66 -0.02
C ALA A 92 3.07 14.05 -0.67
N PHE A 93 2.71 15.12 0.04
CA PHE A 93 2.92 16.49 -0.41
C PHE A 93 4.40 16.81 -0.61
N GLN A 94 5.27 16.37 0.30
CA GLN A 94 6.72 16.53 0.17
C GLN A 94 7.28 15.79 -1.04
N LEU A 95 6.78 14.58 -1.37
CA LEU A 95 7.15 13.85 -2.57
C LEU A 95 6.73 14.63 -3.83
N THR A 96 5.51 15.17 -3.87
CA THR A 96 5.05 16.01 -4.99
C THR A 96 5.95 17.24 -5.18
N GLN A 97 6.33 17.92 -4.10
CA GLN A 97 7.31 19.02 -4.18
C GLN A 97 8.68 18.55 -4.69
N SER A 98 9.13 17.38 -4.26
CA SER A 98 10.43 16.82 -4.68
C SER A 98 10.43 16.43 -6.17
N ILE A 99 9.32 15.88 -6.67
CA ILE A 99 9.10 15.59 -8.10
C ILE A 99 9.14 16.89 -8.92
N SER A 100 8.38 17.91 -8.50
CA SER A 100 8.35 19.21 -9.19
C SER A 100 9.71 19.91 -9.23
N LYS A 101 10.44 19.90 -8.11
CA LYS A 101 11.82 20.43 -8.03
C LYS A 101 12.79 19.66 -8.93
N CYS A 102 12.67 18.33 -8.96
CA CYS A 102 13.53 17.50 -9.81
C CYS A 102 13.29 17.80 -11.30
N GLY A 103 12.03 17.96 -11.72
CA GLY A 103 11.67 18.25 -13.12
C GLY A 103 12.01 19.68 -13.59
N SER A 104 11.90 20.69 -12.73
CA SER A 104 12.20 22.09 -13.09
C SER A 104 13.67 22.34 -13.43
N ASN A 105 14.58 21.49 -12.92
CA ASN A 105 16.01 21.58 -13.19
C ASN A 105 16.42 21.19 -14.62
N LEU A 106 15.50 20.69 -15.47
CA LEU A 106 15.77 20.38 -16.88
C LEU A 106 16.20 21.60 -17.71
N THR A 107 15.96 22.81 -17.22
CA THR A 107 16.27 24.07 -17.91
C THR A 107 17.57 24.73 -17.46
N ALA A 108 18.22 24.22 -16.41
CA ALA A 108 19.47 24.79 -15.91
C ALA A 108 20.66 24.34 -16.79
N PRO A 109 21.57 25.25 -17.18
CA PRO A 109 22.77 24.90 -17.94
C PRO A 109 23.60 23.82 -17.22
N ALA A 110 24.13 22.87 -17.98
CA ALA A 110 25.03 21.83 -17.47
C ALA A 110 26.20 22.48 -16.70
N GLY A 111 26.38 22.09 -15.43
CA GLY A 111 27.41 22.65 -14.54
C GLY A 111 26.88 23.60 -13.45
N THR A 112 25.60 23.97 -13.48
CA THR A 112 25.01 24.77 -12.38
C THR A 112 24.85 23.89 -11.15
N THR A 113 25.57 24.20 -10.08
CA THR A 113 25.42 23.52 -8.79
C THR A 113 24.04 23.88 -8.22
N VAL A 114 23.11 22.93 -8.28
CA VAL A 114 21.75 23.14 -7.76
C VAL A 114 21.79 23.03 -6.24
N THR A 115 21.54 24.14 -5.55
CA THR A 115 21.32 24.12 -4.11
C THR A 115 19.97 23.47 -3.83
N VAL A 116 19.98 22.18 -3.48
CA VAL A 116 18.77 21.49 -3.03
C VAL A 116 18.39 22.02 -1.65
N ILE A 117 17.44 22.96 -1.61
CA ILE A 117 16.90 23.46 -0.36
C ILE A 117 15.99 22.38 0.26
N ILE A 118 16.54 21.66 1.23
CA ILE A 118 15.84 20.71 2.11
C ILE A 118 15.16 21.52 3.23
N ASN A 119 13.94 21.99 2.98
CA ASN A 119 13.23 22.86 3.93
C ASN A 119 12.46 22.12 5.03
N ASN A 120 12.28 20.79 4.95
CA ASN A 120 11.51 20.04 5.94
C ASN A 120 12.24 18.73 6.29
N SER A 121 12.51 18.52 7.58
CA SER A 121 12.94 17.22 8.10
C SER A 121 11.84 16.19 7.85
N VAL A 122 12.15 15.12 7.11
CA VAL A 122 11.20 14.02 6.91
C VAL A 122 11.08 13.25 8.23
N THR A 123 9.92 13.31 8.87
CA THR A 123 9.63 12.40 10.00
C THR A 123 8.99 11.12 9.47
N PRO A 124 9.56 9.93 9.75
CA PRO A 124 8.93 8.65 9.43
C PRO A 124 7.50 8.56 9.97
N SER A 125 6.50 8.48 9.09
CA SER A 125 5.13 8.14 9.48
C SER A 125 5.08 6.63 9.71
N GLY A 126 5.33 6.20 10.94
CA GLY A 126 5.54 4.80 11.22
C GLY A 126 4.28 3.97 11.53
N VAL A 127 3.08 4.48 11.22
CA VAL A 127 1.90 3.60 11.14
C VAL A 127 1.94 2.87 9.82
N THR A 128 2.21 1.59 9.88
CA THR A 128 2.32 0.75 8.69
C THR A 128 0.96 0.19 8.34
N GLY A 129 0.32 0.69 7.27
CA GLY A 129 -0.79 0.08 6.51
C GLY A 129 -2.01 -0.51 7.26
N GLY A 130 -1.99 -0.55 8.58
CA GLY A 130 -2.73 -1.52 9.39
C GLY A 130 -3.89 -0.92 10.18
N VAL A 131 -4.07 0.40 10.15
CA VAL A 131 -5.14 1.06 10.89
C VAL A 131 -6.07 1.84 9.96
N ARG A 132 -5.52 2.37 8.85
CA ARG A 132 -6.30 3.07 7.81
C ARG A 132 -7.07 2.07 6.95
N GLY A 133 -8.38 2.29 6.81
CA GLY A 133 -9.24 1.45 5.97
C GLY A 133 -9.54 0.04 6.50
N LYS A 134 -9.06 -0.34 7.69
CA LYS A 134 -9.41 -1.62 8.33
C LYS A 134 -10.73 -1.52 9.08
N SER A 135 -11.82 -1.63 8.33
CA SER A 135 -13.11 -2.00 8.87
C SER A 135 -13.30 -3.51 8.71
N GLY A 136 -13.86 -4.18 9.71
CA GLY A 136 -14.35 -5.55 9.54
C GLY A 136 -15.47 -5.64 8.50
N PHE A 137 -16.32 -6.65 8.60
CA PHE A 137 -17.50 -6.77 7.73
C PHE A 137 -18.33 -5.47 7.74
N GLN A 138 -18.27 -4.71 6.64
CA GLN A 138 -18.92 -3.41 6.52
C GLN A 138 -19.92 -3.42 5.35
N MET A 139 -21.11 -2.91 5.64
CA MET A 139 -22.27 -2.92 4.75
C MET A 139 -22.77 -1.52 4.39
N ASP A 140 -22.34 -0.50 5.15
CA ASP A 140 -22.76 0.88 4.95
C ASP A 140 -21.58 1.69 4.39
N CYS A 141 -21.63 1.96 3.08
CA CYS A 141 -20.58 2.68 2.37
C CYS A 141 -20.57 4.18 2.72
N ASP A 142 -21.69 4.72 3.20
CA ASP A 142 -21.92 6.17 3.30
C ASP A 142 -21.69 6.72 4.71
N LYS A 143 -21.65 5.86 5.75
CA LYS A 143 -21.66 6.31 7.16
C LYS A 143 -20.32 6.35 7.87
N ASP A 144 -19.28 5.74 7.32
CA ASP A 144 -17.99 5.69 8.00
C ASP A 144 -17.04 6.76 7.48
N THR A 145 -16.33 7.37 8.43
CA THR A 145 -15.30 8.36 8.15
C THR A 145 -13.93 7.71 8.34
N PHE A 146 -12.99 8.06 7.46
CA PHE A 146 -11.60 7.70 7.67
C PHE A 146 -11.10 8.38 8.95
N GLU A 147 -10.86 7.57 9.98
CA GLU A 147 -10.28 8.06 11.23
C GLU A 147 -8.91 8.67 10.96
N ASN A 148 -8.65 9.82 11.57
CA ASN A 148 -7.39 10.53 11.37
C ASN A 148 -6.31 10.00 12.33
N TYR A 149 -5.30 9.33 11.76
CA TYR A 149 -4.15 8.77 12.48
C TYR A 149 -2.97 9.75 12.65
N GLU A 150 -3.14 11.04 12.38
CA GLU A 150 -2.11 12.07 12.55
C GLU A 150 -1.58 12.21 13.99
N LYS A 151 -2.22 11.56 14.97
CA LYS A 151 -1.83 11.57 16.39
C LYS A 151 -1.00 10.37 16.84
N LEU A 152 -0.39 9.61 15.92
CA LEU A 152 0.52 8.53 16.34
C LEU A 152 1.66 9.10 17.20
N ARG A 153 1.98 8.41 18.30
CA ARG A 153 3.22 8.65 19.05
C ARG A 153 4.44 8.67 18.11
N THR A 154 5.42 9.51 18.44
CA THR A 154 6.63 9.66 17.62
C THR A 154 7.37 8.33 17.43
N ASN A 155 8.00 8.16 16.27
CA ASN A 155 8.80 6.96 15.99
C ASN A 155 9.90 6.75 17.05
N ASP A 156 10.51 7.81 17.56
CA ASP A 156 11.49 7.74 18.65
C ASP A 156 10.93 7.13 19.94
N THR A 157 9.64 7.36 20.22
CA THR A 157 8.97 6.78 21.39
C THR A 157 8.70 5.29 21.18
N LEU A 158 8.24 4.92 19.99
CA LEU A 158 7.81 3.56 19.67
C LEU A 158 9.01 2.62 19.43
N SER A 159 10.01 3.06 18.66
CA SER A 159 11.24 2.28 18.40
C SER A 159 12.02 1.90 19.66
N ARG A 160 11.93 2.70 20.73
CA ARG A 160 12.50 2.37 22.07
C ARG A 160 11.84 1.16 22.74
N ARG A 161 10.75 0.65 22.19
CA ARG A 161 10.05 -0.55 22.67
C ARG A 161 10.44 -1.81 21.88
N VAL A 162 11.33 -1.71 20.89
CA VAL A 162 11.83 -2.85 20.14
C VAL A 162 13.04 -3.44 20.86
N PHE A 163 12.87 -4.64 21.42
CA PHE A 163 13.92 -5.32 22.19
C PHE A 163 14.43 -6.55 21.45
N PRO A 164 15.75 -6.84 21.45
CA PRO A 164 16.27 -8.15 21.07
C PRO A 164 15.65 -9.29 21.88
N LYS A 165 15.56 -10.50 21.30
CA LYS A 165 15.05 -11.71 21.99
C LYS A 165 15.75 -11.98 23.33
N THR A 166 17.02 -11.60 23.46
CA THR A 166 17.84 -11.74 24.67
C THR A 166 17.51 -10.73 25.78
N LYS A 167 16.79 -9.65 25.48
CA LYS A 167 16.51 -8.53 26.41
C LYS A 167 15.08 -8.56 26.97
N ARG A 168 14.55 -9.75 27.25
CA ARG A 168 13.17 -9.95 27.74
C ARG A 168 12.87 -9.23 29.06
N ALA A 169 13.82 -9.21 29.99
CA ALA A 169 13.66 -8.51 31.27
C ALA A 169 13.54 -6.98 31.08
N GLU A 170 14.36 -6.39 30.21
CA GLU A 170 14.28 -4.97 29.85
C GLU A 170 12.95 -4.65 29.16
N ALA A 171 12.48 -5.53 28.27
CA ALA A 171 11.18 -5.39 27.61
C ALA A 171 10.03 -5.39 28.62
N LEU A 172 10.03 -6.34 29.56
CA LEU A 172 9.03 -6.44 30.63
C LEU A 172 9.00 -5.19 31.51
N ALA A 173 10.17 -4.71 31.95
CA ALA A 173 10.28 -3.48 32.72
C ALA A 173 9.79 -2.27 31.92
N SER A 174 10.08 -2.22 30.61
CA SER A 174 9.62 -1.14 29.75
C SER A 174 8.09 -1.08 29.65
N LEU A 175 7.43 -2.22 29.46
CA LEU A 175 5.97 -2.32 29.38
C LEU A 175 5.28 -1.90 30.70
N ARG A 176 5.80 -2.34 31.85
CA ARG A 176 5.27 -1.98 33.19
C ARG A 176 5.30 -0.48 33.48
N ARG A 177 6.21 0.28 32.86
CA ARG A 177 6.30 1.74 33.11
C ARG A 177 5.10 2.55 32.61
N PHE A 178 4.36 2.06 31.62
CA PHE A 178 3.25 2.82 31.02
C PHE A 178 1.91 2.06 30.98
N LEU A 179 1.92 0.77 31.31
CA LEU A 179 0.71 -0.04 31.45
C LEU A 179 0.37 -0.19 32.93
N PRO A 180 -0.85 0.18 33.36
CA PRO A 180 -1.25 0.04 34.76
C PRO A 180 -1.36 -1.44 35.18
N ASP A 181 -0.61 -1.84 36.20
CA ASP A 181 -0.59 -3.22 36.71
C ASP A 181 -1.97 -3.68 37.22
N ASN A 182 -2.83 -2.75 37.63
CA ASN A 182 -4.19 -3.05 38.07
C ASN A 182 -5.18 -3.30 36.91
N LEU A 183 -4.80 -3.00 35.66
CA LEU A 183 -5.64 -3.20 34.47
C LEU A 183 -5.13 -4.33 33.59
N TYR A 184 -3.82 -4.51 33.51
CA TYR A 184 -3.19 -5.44 32.60
C TYR A 184 -2.24 -6.39 33.33
N LYS A 185 -2.21 -7.64 32.87
CA LYS A 185 -1.19 -8.61 33.16
C LYS A 185 -0.18 -8.66 32.00
N ILE A 186 1.09 -8.87 32.34
CA ILE A 186 2.17 -9.02 31.36
C ILE A 186 2.85 -10.36 31.60
N ASP A 187 2.94 -11.17 30.56
CA ASP A 187 3.53 -12.51 30.54
C ASP A 187 4.42 -12.68 29.29
N THR A 188 5.02 -13.85 29.10
CA THR A 188 5.90 -14.16 27.97
C THR A 188 5.67 -15.57 27.48
N ALA A 189 5.66 -15.76 26.16
CA ALA A 189 5.59 -17.08 25.53
C ALA A 189 6.42 -17.06 24.25
N GLY A 190 7.44 -17.92 24.14
CA GLY A 190 8.31 -17.96 22.97
C GLY A 190 8.90 -16.58 22.66
N ARG A 191 8.68 -16.07 21.44
CA ARG A 191 9.15 -14.74 21.01
C ARG A 191 8.23 -13.57 21.38
N PHE A 192 7.14 -13.83 22.08
CA PHE A 192 6.10 -12.85 22.36
C PHE A 192 6.15 -12.35 23.81
N MET A 193 6.11 -11.03 23.96
CA MET A 193 5.65 -10.37 25.18
C MET A 193 4.12 -10.31 25.10
N LEU A 194 3.43 -10.84 26.10
CA LEU A 194 1.97 -10.93 26.12
C LEU A 194 1.43 -9.91 27.10
N VAL A 195 0.59 -8.99 26.64
CA VAL A 195 -0.11 -8.01 27.48
C VAL A 195 -1.61 -8.28 27.36
N TYR A 196 -2.31 -8.49 28.46
CA TYR A 196 -3.74 -8.77 28.42
C TYR A 196 -4.49 -8.21 29.62
N SER A 197 -5.77 -7.86 29.44
CA SER A 197 -6.60 -7.34 30.53
C SER A 197 -6.83 -8.38 31.63
N HIS A 198 -6.94 -7.95 32.89
CA HIS A 198 -7.31 -8.86 33.99
C HIS A 198 -8.69 -9.50 33.81
N SER A 199 -9.59 -8.81 33.10
CA SER A 199 -10.92 -9.34 32.75
C SER A 199 -10.88 -10.42 31.68
N THR A 200 -9.77 -10.55 30.94
CA THR A 200 -9.62 -11.57 29.91
C THR A 200 -9.57 -12.95 30.55
N GLU A 201 -10.69 -13.67 30.41
CA GLU A 201 -10.93 -14.99 30.95
C GLU A 201 -9.77 -15.95 30.63
N GLY A 202 -8.96 -16.23 31.65
CA GLY A 202 -8.00 -17.34 31.68
C GLY A 202 -6.73 -17.14 30.85
N SER A 203 -5.58 -17.37 31.50
CA SER A 203 -4.29 -17.49 30.80
C SER A 203 -4.34 -18.50 29.65
N ALA A 204 -5.22 -19.50 29.69
CA ALA A 204 -5.34 -20.51 28.64
C ALA A 204 -5.62 -19.94 27.24
N LYS A 205 -6.59 -19.01 27.09
CA LYS A 205 -6.92 -18.41 25.77
C LYS A 205 -5.74 -17.60 25.23
N VAL A 206 -5.10 -16.82 26.09
CA VAL A 206 -3.90 -16.03 25.75
C VAL A 206 -2.76 -16.94 25.30
N GLN A 207 -2.55 -18.06 26.00
CA GLN A 207 -1.52 -19.03 25.64
C GLN A 207 -1.84 -19.77 24.33
N GLU A 208 -3.11 -20.06 24.04
CA GLU A 208 -3.54 -20.65 22.77
C GLU A 208 -3.31 -19.69 21.58
N VAL A 209 -3.61 -18.41 21.75
CA VAL A 209 -3.27 -17.38 20.75
C VAL A 209 -1.75 -17.32 20.57
N ALA A 210 -0.97 -17.29 21.66
CA ALA A 210 0.49 -17.26 21.58
C ALA A 210 1.07 -18.49 20.86
N ALA A 211 0.56 -19.69 21.14
CA ALA A 211 0.96 -20.92 20.46
C ALA A 211 0.60 -20.88 18.96
N SER A 212 -0.58 -20.34 18.63
CA SER A 212 -1.01 -20.15 17.24
C SER A 212 -0.09 -19.19 16.49
N LEU A 213 0.30 -18.09 17.13
CA LEU A 213 1.23 -17.10 16.59
C LEU A 213 2.64 -17.67 16.40
N GLU A 214 3.16 -18.45 17.36
CA GLU A 214 4.48 -19.09 17.24
C GLU A 214 4.50 -20.09 16.08
N SER A 215 3.43 -20.89 15.94
CA SER A 215 3.28 -21.82 14.81
C SER A 215 3.21 -21.08 13.47
N ALA A 216 2.40 -20.01 13.37
CA ALA A 216 2.30 -19.20 12.16
C ALA A 216 3.63 -18.52 11.81
N TYR A 217 4.34 -18.00 12.82
CA TYR A 217 5.67 -17.45 12.65
C TYR A 217 6.62 -18.45 11.97
N HIS A 218 6.73 -19.66 12.53
CA HIS A 218 7.62 -20.68 12.00
C HIS A 218 7.22 -21.11 10.59
N PHE A 219 5.91 -21.22 10.33
CA PHE A 219 5.39 -21.47 9.00
C PHE A 219 5.82 -20.37 8.02
N PHE A 220 5.64 -19.08 8.33
CA PHE A 220 6.02 -17.99 7.43
C PHE A 220 7.52 -17.93 7.16
N VAL A 221 8.36 -18.12 8.19
CA VAL A 221 9.83 -18.22 8.00
C VAL A 221 10.17 -19.38 7.06
N LYS A 222 9.55 -20.55 7.24
CA LYS A 222 9.84 -21.74 6.44
C LYS A 222 9.29 -21.65 5.01
N LYS A 223 7.99 -21.43 4.85
CA LYS A 223 7.25 -21.44 3.58
C LYS A 223 7.71 -20.32 2.66
N TYR A 224 7.80 -19.10 3.17
CA TYR A 224 8.13 -17.89 2.41
C TYR A 224 9.59 -17.47 2.52
N ARG A 225 10.42 -18.26 3.22
CA ARG A 225 11.83 -17.94 3.48
C ARG A 225 11.99 -16.52 4.02
N LEU A 226 11.02 -16.09 4.84
CA LEU A 226 11.10 -14.78 5.49
C LEU A 226 12.24 -14.79 6.49
N LYS A 227 12.88 -13.64 6.63
CA LYS A 227 13.95 -13.46 7.59
C LYS A 227 13.46 -13.76 9.02
N ASP A 228 14.25 -14.52 9.78
CA ASP A 228 14.02 -14.66 11.22
C ASP A 228 14.29 -13.32 11.91
N ILE A 229 13.27 -12.79 12.57
CA ILE A 229 13.32 -11.58 13.35
C ILE A 229 13.99 -11.89 14.70
N ASP A 230 15.06 -11.17 14.97
CA ASP A 230 15.87 -11.30 16.20
C ASP A 230 15.33 -10.47 17.37
N LYS A 231 14.14 -9.89 17.20
CA LYS A 231 13.44 -9.05 18.16
C LYS A 231 12.23 -9.75 18.78
N LEU A 232 11.80 -9.23 19.92
CA LEU A 232 10.56 -9.61 20.57
C LEU A 232 9.39 -8.89 19.89
N PHE A 233 8.26 -9.59 19.78
CA PHE A 233 6.98 -8.99 19.43
C PHE A 233 6.19 -8.69 20.69
N THR A 234 5.42 -7.61 20.70
CA THR A 234 4.47 -7.34 21.79
C THR A 234 3.04 -7.59 21.32
N VAL A 235 2.36 -8.54 21.94
CA VAL A 235 0.99 -8.93 21.63
C VAL A 235 0.08 -8.39 22.72
N TYR A 236 -0.82 -7.49 22.36
CA TYR A 236 -1.83 -6.98 23.28
C TYR A 236 -3.19 -7.60 22.99
N LEU A 237 -3.81 -8.19 24.00
CA LEU A 237 -5.08 -8.92 23.90
C LEU A 237 -6.09 -8.35 24.89
N VAL A 238 -7.29 -8.05 24.41
CA VAL A 238 -8.40 -7.50 25.21
C VAL A 238 -9.71 -8.15 24.87
N ASP A 239 -10.75 -7.97 25.68
CA ASP A 239 -11.98 -8.77 25.55
C ASP A 239 -12.90 -8.34 24.41
N ASP A 240 -12.81 -7.07 24.02
CA ASP A 240 -13.78 -6.47 23.10
C ASP A 240 -13.19 -5.26 22.35
N LYS A 241 -13.93 -4.80 21.34
CA LYS A 241 -13.57 -3.68 20.46
C LYS A 241 -13.42 -2.34 21.21
N TYR A 242 -14.23 -2.10 22.24
CA TYR A 242 -14.18 -0.87 23.02
C TYR A 242 -12.91 -0.82 23.88
N SER A 243 -12.58 -1.94 24.52
CA SER A 243 -11.33 -2.15 25.25
C SER A 243 -10.12 -2.04 24.32
N LEU A 244 -10.24 -2.53 23.07
CA LEU A 244 -9.21 -2.37 22.03
C LEU A 244 -8.98 -0.91 21.67
N GLY A 245 -10.04 -0.11 21.48
CA GLY A 245 -9.93 1.32 21.22
C GLY A 245 -9.26 2.09 22.36
N LYS A 246 -9.59 1.77 23.62
CA LYS A 246 -8.91 2.35 24.80
C LYS A 246 -7.43 1.99 24.85
N LEU A 247 -7.09 0.74 24.55
CA LEU A 247 -5.73 0.27 24.56
C LEU A 247 -4.91 0.89 23.42
N ALA A 248 -5.47 0.98 22.21
CA ALA A 248 -4.84 1.66 21.07
C ALA A 248 -4.49 3.12 21.40
N LYS A 249 -5.43 3.83 22.03
CA LYS A 249 -5.20 5.20 22.50
C LYS A 249 -4.10 5.26 23.55
N ARG A 250 -4.03 4.30 24.48
CA ARG A 250 -2.98 4.27 25.51
C ARG A 250 -1.60 3.99 24.91
N VAL A 251 -1.49 2.92 24.11
CA VAL A 251 -0.22 2.37 23.61
C VAL A 251 0.35 3.25 22.50
N HIS A 252 -0.48 3.69 21.56
CA HIS A 252 -0.06 4.35 20.32
C HIS A 252 -0.61 5.77 20.13
N ASP A 253 -1.48 6.24 21.02
CA ASP A 253 -2.14 7.57 20.96
C ASP A 253 -3.12 7.75 19.78
N ILE A 254 -3.56 6.64 19.20
CA ILE A 254 -4.50 6.62 18.06
C ILE A 254 -5.93 6.27 18.49
N THR A 255 -6.90 6.75 17.72
CA THR A 255 -8.28 6.27 17.74
C THR A 255 -8.44 5.30 16.58
N ILE A 256 -9.03 4.14 16.81
CA ILE A 256 -9.31 3.16 15.76
C ILE A 256 -10.80 3.14 15.42
N ALA A 257 -11.13 2.82 14.16
CA ALA A 257 -12.51 2.67 13.74
C ALA A 257 -13.22 1.55 14.53
N ARG A 258 -14.53 1.73 14.80
CA ARG A 258 -15.33 0.75 15.56
C ARG A 258 -15.38 -0.63 14.91
N GLY A 259 -15.19 -0.71 13.59
CA GLY A 259 -15.15 -1.96 12.84
C GLY A 259 -13.86 -2.77 13.04
N ASN A 260 -12.80 -2.15 13.57
CA ASN A 260 -11.49 -2.76 13.70
C ASN A 260 -11.46 -3.76 14.88
N ILE A 261 -10.93 -4.96 14.63
CA ILE A 261 -10.77 -6.05 15.62
C ILE A 261 -9.31 -6.40 15.90
N GLY A 262 -8.37 -5.76 15.20
CA GLY A 262 -6.94 -5.92 15.40
C GLY A 262 -6.12 -5.09 14.41
N TYR A 263 -4.92 -4.72 14.83
CA TYR A 263 -3.95 -4.03 13.99
C TYR A 263 -2.51 -4.29 14.47
N SER A 264 -1.54 -4.00 13.60
CA SER A 264 -0.11 -4.10 13.88
C SER A 264 0.62 -2.77 13.69
N SER A 265 1.76 -2.61 14.37
CA SER A 265 2.67 -1.47 14.21
C SER A 265 4.11 -1.96 14.07
N LEU A 266 4.74 -1.68 12.92
CA LEU A 266 6.16 -1.98 12.73
C LEU A 266 7.09 -1.16 13.64
N ASN A 267 6.65 0.01 14.09
CA ASN A 267 7.50 0.91 14.89
C ASN A 267 7.92 0.31 16.23
N ASP A 268 7.04 -0.47 16.86
CA ASP A 268 7.33 -1.15 18.12
C ASP A 268 7.16 -2.68 18.03
N LEU A 269 7.06 -3.22 16.81
CA LEU A 269 6.81 -4.64 16.52
C LEU A 269 5.66 -5.19 17.37
N SER A 270 4.58 -4.44 17.45
CA SER A 270 3.40 -4.82 18.22
C SER A 270 2.22 -5.21 17.35
N LEU A 271 1.38 -6.10 17.89
CA LEU A 271 0.04 -6.35 17.39
C LEU A 271 -0.96 -6.26 18.55
N LEU A 272 -2.10 -5.66 18.28
CA LEU A 272 -3.21 -5.52 19.21
C LEU A 272 -4.42 -6.21 18.61
N GLY A 273 -5.21 -6.90 19.42
CA GLY A 273 -6.48 -7.47 18.99
C GLY A 273 -7.30 -8.03 20.12
N ILE A 274 -8.39 -8.69 19.76
CA ILE A 274 -9.34 -9.27 20.72
C ILE A 274 -8.88 -10.68 21.10
N ALA A 275 -8.99 -11.01 22.38
CA ALA A 275 -8.55 -12.25 23.03
C ALA A 275 -9.51 -13.43 22.79
N ASN A 276 -9.96 -13.60 21.55
CA ASN A 276 -10.89 -14.66 21.17
C ASN A 276 -10.17 -15.69 20.29
N THR A 277 -10.23 -16.97 20.67
CA THR A 277 -9.57 -18.06 19.93
C THR A 277 -10.17 -18.24 18.53
N LYS A 278 -11.46 -17.93 18.35
CA LYS A 278 -12.11 -17.85 17.02
C LYS A 278 -11.55 -16.71 16.16
N GLU A 279 -10.88 -15.74 16.79
CA GLU A 279 -10.26 -14.59 16.15
C GLU A 279 -8.72 -14.68 16.14
N ALA A 280 -8.14 -15.84 16.52
CA ALA A 280 -6.70 -16.05 16.42
C ALA A 280 -6.18 -15.82 14.99
N GLY A 281 -7.02 -16.05 13.97
CA GLY A 281 -6.74 -15.71 12.58
C GLY A 281 -6.48 -14.21 12.34
N THR A 282 -7.16 -13.31 13.07
CA THR A 282 -6.87 -11.87 13.04
C THR A 282 -5.45 -11.59 13.52
N MET A 283 -5.03 -12.24 14.62
CA MET A 283 -3.68 -12.05 15.14
C MET A 283 -2.61 -12.64 14.22
N VAL A 284 -2.90 -13.77 13.56
CA VAL A 284 -2.03 -14.35 12.52
C VAL A 284 -1.90 -13.42 11.30
N HIS A 285 -3.01 -12.81 10.87
CA HIS A 285 -3.02 -11.78 9.82
C HIS A 285 -2.13 -10.59 10.19
N GLU A 286 -2.26 -10.06 11.41
CA GLU A 286 -1.42 -8.94 11.86
C GLU A 286 0.06 -9.32 12.05
N LEU A 287 0.33 -10.55 12.49
CA LEU A 287 1.71 -11.06 12.57
C LEU A 287 2.35 -11.14 11.18
N PHE A 288 1.60 -11.56 10.15
CA PHE A 288 2.11 -11.62 8.78
C PHE A 288 2.62 -10.25 8.32
N HIS A 289 1.87 -9.16 8.55
CA HIS A 289 2.31 -7.80 8.20
C HIS A 289 3.64 -7.43 8.86
N LEU A 290 3.80 -7.74 10.15
CA LEU A 290 5.04 -7.46 10.87
C LEU A 290 6.22 -8.23 10.28
N MET A 291 6.01 -9.49 9.92
CA MET A 291 7.05 -10.35 9.37
C MET A 291 7.41 -9.94 7.93
N ILE A 292 6.42 -9.83 7.06
CA ILE A 292 6.63 -9.57 5.64
C ILE A 292 7.26 -8.20 5.44
N ARG A 293 6.77 -7.15 6.12
CA ARG A 293 7.33 -5.81 5.97
C ARG A 293 8.66 -5.63 6.67
N SER A 294 9.05 -6.50 7.59
CA SER A 294 10.40 -6.51 8.17
C SER A 294 11.47 -7.01 7.19
N ASP A 295 11.06 -7.77 6.16
CA ASP A 295 11.94 -8.38 5.16
C ASP A 295 11.77 -7.75 3.76
N ILE A 296 10.52 -7.48 3.37
CA ILE A 296 10.09 -6.90 2.09
C ILE A 296 9.32 -5.61 2.38
N GLY A 297 10.05 -4.54 2.71
CA GLY A 297 9.44 -3.28 3.15
C GLY A 297 8.61 -2.54 2.09
N ASP A 298 8.86 -2.81 0.82
CA ASP A 298 8.19 -2.26 -0.36
C ASP A 298 7.20 -3.24 -1.01
N ILE A 299 6.72 -4.21 -0.23
CA ILE A 299 5.64 -5.09 -0.63
C ILE A 299 4.39 -4.28 -1.00
N SER A 300 3.72 -4.69 -2.07
CA SER A 300 2.56 -3.96 -2.58
C SER A 300 1.29 -4.29 -1.81
N PRO A 301 0.32 -3.34 -1.74
CA PRO A 301 -0.86 -3.48 -0.88
C PRO A 301 -1.63 -4.78 -1.11
N TRP A 302 -1.85 -5.15 -2.37
CA TRP A 302 -2.59 -6.35 -2.75
C TRP A 302 -1.93 -7.65 -2.24
N LEU A 303 -0.60 -7.73 -2.27
CA LEU A 303 0.12 -8.95 -1.89
C LEU A 303 0.23 -9.06 -0.37
N ASP A 304 0.53 -7.93 0.28
CA ASP A 304 0.60 -7.81 1.73
C ASP A 304 -0.73 -8.20 2.39
N GLU A 305 -1.80 -7.51 2.00
CA GLU A 305 -3.13 -7.74 2.55
C GLU A 305 -3.78 -9.03 2.03
N GLY A 306 -3.50 -9.42 0.77
CA GLY A 306 -4.04 -10.65 0.19
C GLY A 306 -3.56 -11.90 0.93
N ILE A 307 -2.25 -12.03 1.16
CA ILE A 307 -1.67 -13.16 1.89
C ILE A 307 -2.04 -13.09 3.37
N ALA A 308 -2.00 -11.90 4.00
CA ALA A 308 -2.47 -11.74 5.37
C ALA A 308 -3.94 -12.20 5.51
N CYS A 309 -4.82 -11.79 4.60
CA CYS A 309 -6.22 -12.21 4.59
C CYS A 309 -6.38 -13.72 4.35
N MET A 310 -5.53 -14.32 3.51
CA MET A 310 -5.52 -15.76 3.26
C MET A 310 -5.29 -16.55 4.55
N TYR A 311 -4.39 -16.08 5.41
CA TYR A 311 -4.12 -16.69 6.72
C TYR A 311 -4.98 -16.15 7.86
N SER A 312 -5.97 -15.29 7.58
CA SER A 312 -6.98 -14.92 8.58
C SER A 312 -8.06 -15.99 8.74
N VAL A 313 -8.25 -16.85 7.73
CA VAL A 313 -9.11 -18.03 7.76
C VAL A 313 -8.33 -19.17 7.14
N TYR A 314 -7.76 -20.03 7.97
CA TYR A 314 -6.84 -21.06 7.53
C TYR A 314 -7.18 -22.43 8.12
N ASP A 315 -6.85 -23.46 7.36
CA ASP A 315 -6.86 -24.85 7.78
C ASP A 315 -5.45 -25.24 8.24
N ARG A 316 -5.35 -26.11 9.24
CA ARG A 316 -4.08 -26.66 9.72
C ARG A 316 -3.88 -28.07 9.18
N ASN A 317 -2.69 -28.32 8.62
CA ASN A 317 -2.22 -29.67 8.31
C ASN A 317 -0.85 -29.88 8.98
N GLY A 318 -0.86 -30.40 10.20
CA GLY A 318 0.33 -30.46 11.03
C GLY A 318 0.89 -29.06 11.33
N ASN A 319 2.14 -28.83 10.92
CA ASN A 319 2.83 -27.54 11.08
C ASN A 319 2.60 -26.56 9.93
N ASP A 320 1.94 -27.00 8.86
CA ASP A 320 1.69 -26.17 7.70
C ASP A 320 0.31 -25.49 7.81
N LEU A 321 0.26 -24.23 7.37
CA LEU A 321 -0.98 -23.46 7.27
C LEU A 321 -1.42 -23.40 5.81
N MET A 322 -2.69 -23.66 5.56
CA MET A 322 -3.29 -23.50 4.24
C MET A 322 -4.43 -22.50 4.32
N GLY A 323 -4.42 -21.50 3.45
CA GLY A 323 -5.54 -20.57 3.34
C GLY A 323 -6.82 -21.30 2.99
N SER A 324 -7.89 -21.05 3.74
CA SER A 324 -9.16 -21.72 3.52
C SER A 324 -9.87 -21.12 2.32
N TYR A 325 -10.25 -21.98 1.38
CA TYR A 325 -11.09 -21.56 0.25
C TYR A 325 -12.52 -21.19 0.69
N ASN A 326 -12.94 -21.55 1.90
CA ASN A 326 -14.26 -21.25 2.47
C ASN A 326 -14.19 -20.01 3.38
N THR A 327 -13.64 -18.92 2.87
CA THR A 327 -13.52 -17.64 3.57
C THR A 327 -14.83 -16.85 3.57
N TRP A 328 -15.16 -16.22 4.70
CA TRP A 328 -16.35 -15.34 4.83
C TRP A 328 -16.31 -14.15 3.86
N ARG A 329 -15.13 -13.80 3.34
CA ARG A 329 -14.94 -12.76 2.32
C ARG A 329 -15.65 -13.07 1.01
N VAL A 330 -15.91 -14.35 0.68
CA VAL A 330 -16.71 -14.71 -0.51
C VAL A 330 -18.13 -14.16 -0.37
N THR A 331 -18.77 -14.39 0.78
CA THR A 331 -20.12 -13.90 1.05
C THR A 331 -20.13 -12.37 1.10
N HIS A 332 -19.16 -11.76 1.79
CA HIS A 332 -19.05 -10.30 1.87
C HIS A 332 -18.87 -9.66 0.49
N PHE A 333 -17.97 -10.19 -0.34
CA PHE A 333 -17.75 -9.69 -1.70
C PHE A 333 -19.01 -9.77 -2.55
N ARG A 334 -19.73 -10.91 -2.52
CA ARG A 334 -21.02 -11.07 -3.24
C ARG A 334 -22.04 -10.03 -2.81
N MET A 335 -22.09 -9.69 -1.53
CA MET A 335 -22.98 -8.66 -1.02
C MET A 335 -22.58 -7.26 -1.52
N LEU A 336 -21.28 -6.95 -1.52
CA LEU A 336 -20.76 -5.67 -2.03
C LEU A 336 -21.02 -5.52 -3.54
N ILE A 337 -20.74 -6.53 -4.36
CA ILE A 337 -20.93 -6.40 -5.82
C ILE A 337 -22.39 -6.24 -6.24
N ASN A 338 -23.36 -6.63 -5.41
CA ASN A 338 -24.77 -6.31 -5.66
C ASN A 338 -25.02 -4.79 -5.59
N LEU A 339 -24.24 -4.05 -4.79
CA LEU A 339 -24.28 -2.59 -4.72
C LEU A 339 -23.57 -1.92 -5.92
N THR A 340 -22.74 -2.65 -6.68
CA THR A 340 -22.13 -2.13 -7.93
C THR A 340 -23.19 -1.68 -8.92
N SER A 341 -24.32 -2.39 -8.99
CA SER A 341 -25.47 -2.02 -9.85
C SER A 341 -26.03 -0.62 -9.58
N GLN A 342 -25.75 -0.04 -8.41
CA GLN A 342 -26.25 1.26 -7.97
C GLN A 342 -25.26 2.41 -8.17
N GLY A 343 -24.11 2.18 -8.78
CA GLY A 343 -23.14 3.27 -8.94
C GLY A 343 -22.13 3.43 -7.80
N LYS A 344 -22.28 2.67 -6.72
CA LYS A 344 -21.69 3.00 -5.41
C LYS A 344 -20.33 2.41 -5.13
N ILE A 345 -19.93 1.38 -5.88
CA ILE A 345 -18.71 0.61 -5.61
C ILE A 345 -17.92 0.44 -6.90
N HIS A 346 -16.62 0.63 -6.80
CA HIS A 346 -15.65 0.33 -7.84
C HIS A 346 -15.08 -1.08 -7.64
N VAL A 347 -15.11 -1.88 -8.71
CA VAL A 347 -14.47 -3.20 -8.75
C VAL A 347 -13.28 -3.14 -9.71
N PRO A 348 -12.02 -3.14 -9.22
CA PRO A 348 -10.85 -3.07 -10.08
C PRO A 348 -10.65 -4.35 -10.87
N SER A 349 -9.92 -4.25 -11.96
CA SER A 349 -9.44 -5.38 -12.72
C SER A 349 -8.18 -5.87 -12.03
N LEU A 350 -7.71 -7.07 -12.36
CA LEU A 350 -6.54 -7.60 -11.69
C LEU A 350 -5.30 -6.70 -11.91
N ASP A 351 -5.08 -6.22 -13.14
CA ASP A 351 -3.98 -5.31 -13.49
C ASP A 351 -4.05 -3.96 -12.74
N GLN A 352 -5.25 -3.43 -12.52
CA GLN A 352 -5.45 -2.23 -11.70
C GLN A 352 -5.16 -2.51 -10.23
N LEU A 353 -5.73 -3.58 -9.68
CA LEU A 353 -5.57 -3.97 -8.28
C LEU A 353 -4.09 -4.17 -7.92
N VAL A 354 -3.31 -4.83 -8.78
CA VAL A 354 -1.89 -5.08 -8.51
C VAL A 354 -1.02 -3.83 -8.62
N ASN A 355 -1.51 -2.76 -9.27
CA ASN A 355 -0.80 -1.50 -9.40
C ASN A 355 -1.23 -0.41 -8.41
N TYR A 356 -2.28 -0.64 -7.63
CA TYR A 356 -2.76 0.34 -6.66
C TYR A 356 -1.68 0.82 -5.68
N THR A 357 -1.70 2.12 -5.46
CA THR A 357 -1.09 2.75 -4.28
C THR A 357 -1.84 2.33 -3.01
N TRP A 358 -1.23 2.50 -1.84
CA TRP A 358 -1.91 2.25 -0.57
C TRP A 358 -3.21 3.07 -0.41
N ASN A 359 -3.24 4.32 -0.88
CA ASN A 359 -4.42 5.17 -0.77
C ASN A 359 -5.58 4.69 -1.65
N GLU A 360 -5.28 4.26 -2.88
CA GLU A 360 -6.28 3.66 -3.76
C GLU A 360 -6.78 2.32 -3.20
N TYR A 361 -5.86 1.49 -2.72
CA TYR A 361 -6.16 0.21 -2.11
C TYR A 361 -7.08 0.34 -0.88
N GLN A 362 -6.80 1.31 -0.02
CA GLN A 362 -7.59 1.60 1.18
C GLN A 362 -8.87 2.40 0.89
N GLY A 363 -9.17 2.69 -0.39
CA GLY A 363 -10.36 3.42 -0.78
C GLY A 363 -10.33 4.91 -0.40
N GLU A 364 -9.19 5.46 0.01
CA GLU A 364 -9.06 6.88 0.37
C GLU A 364 -9.27 7.78 -0.86
N THR A 365 -8.78 7.36 -2.04
CA THR A 365 -8.93 8.10 -3.30
C THR A 365 -10.39 8.33 -3.67
N TYR A 366 -11.25 7.36 -3.36
CA TYR A 366 -12.69 7.40 -3.64
C TYR A 366 -13.52 7.77 -2.40
N ASN A 367 -12.87 7.97 -1.26
CA ASN A 367 -13.50 8.12 0.05
C ASN A 367 -14.56 7.02 0.31
N SER A 368 -14.20 5.77 0.01
CA SER A 368 -15.11 4.61 0.03
C SER A 368 -14.51 3.40 0.75
N PHE A 369 -15.04 3.08 1.93
CA PHE A 369 -14.69 1.85 2.65
C PHE A 369 -15.15 0.58 1.94
N CYS A 370 -16.21 0.70 1.13
CA CYS A 370 -16.69 -0.41 0.31
C CYS A 370 -15.71 -0.76 -0.81
N ASP A 371 -15.10 0.24 -1.44
CA ASP A 371 -14.03 0.01 -2.43
C ASP A 371 -12.82 -0.65 -1.77
N ALA A 372 -12.43 -0.19 -0.57
CA ALA A 372 -11.41 -0.85 0.22
C ALA A 372 -11.75 -2.32 0.46
N SER A 373 -12.97 -2.59 0.96
CA SER A 373 -13.45 -3.96 1.25
C SER A 373 -13.44 -4.86 0.01
N VAL A 374 -13.79 -4.32 -1.16
CA VAL A 374 -13.66 -5.00 -2.46
C VAL A 374 -12.21 -5.35 -2.76
N ASN A 375 -11.27 -4.41 -2.55
CA ASN A 375 -9.84 -4.61 -2.79
C ASN A 375 -9.26 -5.71 -1.88
N TYR A 376 -9.60 -5.70 -0.58
CA TYR A 376 -9.21 -6.75 0.37
C TYR A 376 -9.74 -8.13 -0.04
N ALA A 377 -11.00 -8.22 -0.47
CA ALA A 377 -11.60 -9.47 -0.90
C ALA A 377 -10.97 -10.00 -2.20
N LEU A 378 -10.80 -9.16 -3.22
CA LEU A 378 -10.15 -9.56 -4.47
C LEU A 378 -8.70 -9.98 -4.25
N SER A 379 -7.96 -9.26 -3.40
CA SER A 379 -6.58 -9.60 -3.04
C SER A 379 -6.50 -10.95 -2.32
N ASN A 380 -7.46 -11.22 -1.42
CA ASN A 380 -7.56 -12.51 -0.77
C ASN A 380 -7.85 -13.64 -1.77
N PHE A 381 -8.75 -13.44 -2.72
CA PHE A 381 -9.01 -14.44 -3.75
C PHE A 381 -7.80 -14.65 -4.67
N PHE A 382 -7.07 -13.58 -5.00
CA PHE A 382 -5.87 -13.71 -5.82
C PHE A 382 -4.78 -14.46 -5.07
N ALA A 383 -4.57 -14.20 -3.77
CA ALA A 383 -3.69 -15.00 -2.91
C ALA A 383 -4.10 -16.49 -2.87
N LEU A 384 -5.40 -16.79 -2.74
CA LEU A 384 -5.92 -18.17 -2.81
C LEU A 384 -5.70 -18.80 -4.19
N TYR A 385 -5.78 -18.03 -5.28
CA TYR A 385 -5.42 -18.47 -6.62
C TYR A 385 -3.91 -18.76 -6.74
N LEU A 386 -3.04 -17.93 -6.17
CA LEU A 386 -1.59 -18.20 -6.10
C LEU A 386 -1.32 -19.50 -5.35
N GLN A 387 -2.02 -19.73 -4.23
CA GLN A 387 -1.96 -21.00 -3.49
C GLN A 387 -2.43 -22.18 -4.35
N TYR A 388 -3.57 -22.03 -5.05
CA TYR A 388 -4.11 -23.06 -5.96
C TYR A 388 -3.12 -23.43 -7.07
N LYS A 389 -2.36 -22.46 -7.58
CA LYS A 389 -1.31 -22.67 -8.59
C LYS A 389 0.04 -23.08 -8.01
N ASN A 390 0.17 -23.17 -6.69
CA ASN A 390 1.45 -23.36 -5.98
C ASN A 390 2.51 -22.31 -6.34
N ARG A 391 2.09 -21.05 -6.58
CA ARG A 391 2.95 -19.91 -6.95
C ARG A 391 3.11 -18.86 -5.86
N ASP A 392 2.43 -19.01 -4.74
CA ASP A 392 2.44 -18.02 -3.65
C ASP A 392 3.86 -17.73 -3.13
N ASN A 393 4.68 -18.76 -2.91
CA ASN A 393 6.07 -18.56 -2.50
C ASN A 393 6.93 -17.93 -3.61
N ASP A 394 6.77 -18.36 -4.87
CA ASP A 394 7.56 -17.85 -5.99
C ASP A 394 7.33 -16.34 -6.17
N VAL A 395 6.08 -15.89 -6.07
CA VAL A 395 5.72 -14.47 -6.09
C VAL A 395 6.38 -13.72 -4.93
N ILE A 396 6.31 -14.25 -3.69
CA ILE A 396 6.96 -13.61 -2.53
C ILE A 396 8.48 -13.52 -2.72
N GLN A 397 9.13 -14.55 -3.27
CA GLN A 397 10.57 -14.49 -3.57
C GLN A 397 10.89 -13.45 -4.65
N ALA A 398 10.05 -13.33 -5.68
CA ALA A 398 10.23 -12.34 -6.75
C ALA A 398 10.18 -10.91 -6.19
N PHE A 399 9.22 -10.61 -5.31
CA PHE A 399 9.14 -9.33 -4.62
C PHE A 399 10.33 -9.11 -3.68
N LYS A 400 10.72 -10.12 -2.91
CA LYS A 400 11.89 -10.06 -2.03
C LYS A 400 13.17 -9.69 -2.78
N ASN A 401 13.33 -10.20 -4.00
CA ASN A 401 14.54 -10.06 -4.80
C ASN A 401 14.49 -8.95 -5.86
N ARG A 402 13.43 -8.13 -5.89
CA ARG A 402 13.19 -7.06 -6.88
C ARG A 402 14.40 -6.15 -7.13
N HIS A 403 15.08 -5.71 -6.07
CA HIS A 403 16.22 -4.79 -6.19
C HIS A 403 17.50 -5.47 -6.69
N SER A 404 17.65 -6.77 -6.42
CA SER A 404 18.83 -7.55 -6.80
C SER A 404 18.75 -8.07 -8.24
N SER A 405 17.54 -8.17 -8.80
CA SER A 405 17.32 -8.63 -10.18
C SER A 405 17.45 -7.52 -11.23
N SER A 406 17.46 -6.25 -10.81
CA SER A 406 17.56 -5.13 -11.75
C SER A 406 18.95 -5.02 -12.37
N LYS A 407 19.04 -5.18 -13.70
CA LYS A 407 20.25 -4.85 -14.47
C LYS A 407 20.51 -3.33 -14.49
N ASP A 408 19.47 -2.53 -14.35
CA ASP A 408 19.56 -1.08 -14.19
C ASP A 408 19.72 -0.73 -12.71
N THR A 409 20.95 -0.37 -12.33
CA THR A 409 21.26 0.03 -10.94
C THR A 409 20.52 1.30 -10.52
N LEU A 410 20.10 2.14 -11.47
CA LEU A 410 19.44 3.42 -11.22
C LEU A 410 17.91 3.29 -11.07
N SER A 411 17.33 2.13 -11.38
CA SER A 411 15.90 1.85 -11.26
C SER A 411 15.56 1.19 -9.90
N PRO A 412 14.34 1.40 -9.36
CA PRO A 412 13.83 0.64 -8.20
C PRO A 412 13.54 -0.85 -8.50
N GLY A 413 13.75 -1.28 -9.75
CA GLY A 413 13.55 -2.66 -10.19
C GLY A 413 12.26 -2.85 -11.01
N PRO A 414 11.90 -4.11 -11.33
CA PRO A 414 10.72 -4.44 -12.11
C PRO A 414 9.42 -4.05 -11.39
N THR A 415 8.39 -3.76 -12.19
CA THR A 415 7.03 -3.52 -11.70
C THR A 415 6.38 -4.81 -11.19
N ASP A 416 5.28 -4.68 -10.46
CA ASP A 416 4.52 -5.84 -9.96
C ASP A 416 4.02 -6.73 -11.10
N ILE A 417 3.53 -6.12 -12.18
CA ILE A 417 3.13 -6.83 -13.40
C ILE A 417 4.31 -7.63 -13.95
N ALA A 418 5.47 -6.99 -14.15
CA ALA A 418 6.63 -7.68 -14.70
C ALA A 418 7.10 -8.85 -13.81
N LEU A 419 7.01 -8.70 -12.48
CA LEU A 419 7.31 -9.79 -11.55
C LEU A 419 6.29 -10.95 -11.65
N LEU A 420 5.00 -10.65 -11.81
CA LEU A 420 3.98 -11.67 -12.00
C LEU A 420 4.16 -12.38 -13.34
N GLU A 421 4.40 -11.65 -14.43
CA GLU A 421 4.64 -12.22 -15.76
C GLU A 421 5.87 -13.13 -15.77
N ASP A 422 6.94 -12.75 -15.09
CA ASP A 422 8.15 -13.57 -14.92
C ASP A 422 7.85 -14.87 -14.15
N VAL A 423 7.16 -14.78 -13.01
CA VAL A 423 6.81 -15.95 -12.18
C VAL A 423 5.87 -16.92 -12.91
N PHE A 424 4.92 -16.40 -13.69
CA PHE A 424 3.95 -17.22 -14.40
C PHE A 424 4.41 -17.66 -15.80
N GLY A 425 5.41 -17.00 -16.38
CA GLY A 425 5.86 -17.23 -17.75
C GLY A 425 4.82 -16.87 -18.82
N MET A 426 3.90 -15.95 -18.52
CA MET A 426 2.85 -15.51 -19.44
C MET A 426 2.44 -14.06 -19.16
N PRO A 427 1.91 -13.33 -20.18
CA PRO A 427 1.53 -11.93 -20.02
C PRO A 427 0.35 -11.75 -19.06
N MET A 428 0.26 -10.56 -18.45
CA MET A 428 -0.68 -10.24 -17.37
C MET A 428 -2.15 -10.45 -17.75
N ASN A 429 -2.52 -10.23 -19.01
CA ASN A 429 -3.87 -10.49 -19.51
C ASN A 429 -4.25 -11.98 -19.39
N ARG A 430 -3.31 -12.91 -19.69
CA ARG A 430 -3.53 -14.35 -19.56
C ARG A 430 -3.61 -14.79 -18.09
N ILE A 431 -2.81 -14.17 -17.21
CA ILE A 431 -2.91 -14.38 -15.76
C ILE A 431 -4.29 -13.94 -15.27
N THR A 432 -4.76 -12.80 -15.76
CA THR A 432 -6.07 -12.23 -15.42
C THR A 432 -7.21 -13.14 -15.85
N ASP A 433 -7.20 -13.63 -17.09
CA ASP A 433 -8.20 -14.56 -17.60
C ASP A 433 -8.28 -15.85 -16.77
N ASP A 434 -7.13 -16.45 -16.46
CA ASP A 434 -7.06 -17.70 -15.68
C ASP A 434 -7.50 -17.48 -14.22
N PHE A 435 -7.18 -16.33 -13.62
CA PHE A 435 -7.72 -15.94 -12.32
C PHE A 435 -9.24 -15.75 -12.35
N TYR A 436 -9.79 -15.10 -13.37
CA TYR A 436 -11.24 -14.91 -13.48
C TYR A 436 -11.98 -16.22 -13.69
N GLN A 437 -11.42 -17.15 -14.48
CA GLN A 437 -11.96 -18.51 -14.60
C GLN A 437 -11.92 -19.25 -13.26
N PHE A 438 -10.87 -19.07 -12.46
CA PHE A 438 -10.81 -19.62 -11.10
C PHE A 438 -11.95 -19.07 -10.22
N LEU A 439 -12.18 -17.75 -10.24
CA LEU A 439 -13.29 -17.12 -9.50
C LEU A 439 -14.65 -17.64 -9.95
N GLU A 440 -14.87 -17.77 -11.25
CA GLU A 440 -16.13 -18.26 -11.81
C GLU A 440 -16.36 -19.72 -11.41
N ARG A 441 -15.38 -20.60 -11.60
CA ARG A 441 -15.52 -22.03 -11.30
C ARG A 441 -15.72 -22.27 -9.81
N ARG A 442 -14.88 -21.66 -8.97
CA ARG A 442 -14.81 -21.90 -7.52
C ARG A 442 -15.89 -21.14 -6.75
N TYR A 443 -16.14 -19.90 -7.12
CA TYR A 443 -16.98 -18.97 -6.36
C TYR A 443 -18.19 -18.46 -7.14
N LYS A 444 -18.42 -18.88 -8.40
CA LYS A 444 -19.56 -18.42 -9.21
C LYS A 444 -19.61 -16.88 -9.32
N ILE A 445 -18.43 -16.26 -9.36
CA ILE A 445 -18.27 -14.81 -9.56
C ILE A 445 -17.83 -14.61 -11.01
N ASN A 446 -18.70 -14.04 -11.84
CA ASN A 446 -18.34 -13.67 -13.21
C ASN A 446 -17.74 -12.25 -13.22
N MET A 447 -16.42 -12.16 -13.26
CA MET A 447 -15.72 -10.88 -13.27
C MET A 447 -15.98 -10.08 -14.56
N ALA A 448 -16.11 -10.73 -15.72
CA ALA A 448 -16.38 -10.03 -16.98
C ALA A 448 -17.70 -9.25 -16.91
N ASP A 449 -18.74 -9.83 -16.33
CA ASP A 449 -20.04 -9.16 -16.13
C ASP A 449 -19.94 -7.99 -15.14
N LEU A 450 -19.14 -8.13 -14.09
CA LEU A 450 -18.93 -7.07 -13.10
C LEU A 450 -18.16 -5.89 -13.67
N LEU A 451 -17.15 -6.16 -14.49
CA LEU A 451 -16.33 -5.14 -15.13
C LEU A 451 -17.12 -4.36 -16.19
N LYS A 452 -18.02 -5.02 -16.94
CA LYS A 452 -18.97 -4.35 -17.85
C LYS A 452 -19.94 -3.41 -17.12
N LYS A 453 -20.30 -3.75 -15.88
CA LYS A 453 -21.24 -2.98 -15.05
C LYS A 453 -20.59 -1.82 -14.29
N ARG A 454 -19.30 -1.51 -14.53
CA ARG A 454 -18.55 -0.48 -13.80
C ARG A 454 -19.19 0.90 -13.93
N PRO A 455 -19.68 1.47 -12.83
CA PRO A 455 -20.22 2.83 -12.86
C PRO A 455 -19.15 3.91 -12.66
N THR A 456 -17.91 3.53 -12.32
CA THR A 456 -16.93 4.46 -11.75
C THR A 456 -15.60 4.52 -12.50
N TYR A 457 -15.20 5.78 -12.64
CA TYR A 457 -13.91 6.35 -13.02
C TYR A 457 -12.76 5.86 -12.12
N ALA A 458 -11.66 5.38 -12.71
CA ALA A 458 -10.36 5.29 -12.04
C ALA A 458 -9.40 6.36 -12.60
N ASN A 459 -8.52 6.91 -11.77
CA ASN A 459 -7.49 7.87 -12.24
C ASN A 459 -6.60 7.26 -13.34
N SER A 460 -6.36 5.93 -13.28
CA SER A 460 -5.64 5.18 -14.31
C SER A 460 -6.29 5.22 -15.69
N ASP A 461 -7.59 5.52 -15.74
CA ASP A 461 -8.35 5.61 -16.99
C ASP A 461 -8.22 7.00 -17.64
N LEU A 462 -7.49 7.93 -17.02
CA LEU A 462 -7.22 9.24 -17.63
C LEU A 462 -6.10 9.13 -18.67
N PRO A 463 -6.23 9.86 -19.79
CA PRO A 463 -5.10 10.10 -20.68
C PRO A 463 -3.94 10.76 -19.91
N ALA A 464 -2.70 10.40 -20.25
CA ALA A 464 -1.50 10.92 -19.58
C ALA A 464 -1.46 12.46 -19.47
N ARG A 465 -1.97 13.18 -20.49
CA ARG A 465 -2.06 14.64 -20.48
C ARG A 465 -2.97 15.21 -19.38
N PHE A 466 -3.98 14.46 -18.94
CA PHE A 466 -4.88 14.85 -17.85
C PHE A 466 -4.31 14.56 -16.46
N GLN A 467 -3.31 13.67 -16.33
CA GLN A 467 -2.74 13.36 -15.02
C GLN A 467 -2.09 14.61 -14.39
N THR A 468 -1.38 15.42 -15.18
CA THR A 468 -0.77 16.67 -14.69
C THR A 468 -1.82 17.71 -14.28
N LEU A 469 -2.94 17.75 -14.98
CA LEU A 469 -4.06 18.64 -14.67
C LEU A 469 -4.78 18.18 -13.39
N LEU A 470 -5.01 16.88 -13.25
CA LEU A 470 -5.59 16.30 -12.03
C LEU A 470 -4.71 16.61 -10.83
N ASP A 471 -3.40 16.32 -10.92
CA ASP A 471 -2.43 16.60 -9.85
C ASP A 471 -2.47 18.09 -9.45
N SER A 472 -2.57 19.00 -10.43
CA SER A 472 -2.68 20.44 -10.20
C SER A 472 -3.96 20.82 -9.47
N VAL A 473 -5.10 20.25 -9.86
CA VAL A 473 -6.39 20.46 -9.16
C VAL A 473 -6.32 19.95 -7.73
N GLU A 474 -5.74 18.76 -7.52
CA GLU A 474 -5.63 18.15 -6.20
C GLU A 474 -4.72 18.94 -5.25
N VAL A 475 -3.62 19.51 -5.76
CA VAL A 475 -2.75 20.41 -4.98
C VAL A 475 -3.54 21.62 -4.46
N GLU A 476 -4.34 22.25 -5.32
CA GLU A 476 -5.10 23.44 -4.91
C GLU A 476 -6.25 23.07 -3.97
N LEU A 477 -6.98 21.97 -4.21
CA LEU A 477 -8.02 21.47 -3.31
C LEU A 477 -7.45 21.12 -1.92
N ALA A 478 -6.29 20.45 -1.88
CA ALA A 478 -5.61 20.11 -0.63
C ALA A 478 -5.22 21.36 0.15
N PHE A 479 -4.77 22.41 -0.53
CA PHE A 479 -4.51 23.71 0.11
C PHE A 479 -5.79 24.30 0.72
N LEU A 480 -6.86 24.40 -0.06
CA LEU A 480 -8.12 25.02 0.37
C LEU A 480 -8.78 24.24 1.52
N SER A 481 -8.64 22.91 1.55
CA SER A 481 -9.19 22.04 2.60
C SER A 481 -8.62 22.32 4.00
N LYS A 482 -7.47 23.00 4.10
CA LYS A 482 -6.86 23.38 5.38
C LYS A 482 -7.48 24.65 5.98
N SER A 483 -8.28 25.39 5.22
CA SER A 483 -8.98 26.58 5.71
C SER A 483 -10.11 26.21 6.67
N ARG A 484 -10.17 26.85 7.84
CA ARG A 484 -11.24 26.62 8.85
C ARG A 484 -12.54 27.39 8.58
N ASN A 485 -12.66 28.07 7.44
CA ASN A 485 -13.82 28.89 7.10
C ASN A 485 -14.99 28.02 6.61
N THR A 486 -16.15 28.08 7.29
CA THR A 486 -17.34 27.26 6.96
C THR A 486 -17.95 27.57 5.60
N THR A 487 -17.89 28.82 5.14
CA THR A 487 -18.30 29.21 3.79
C THR A 487 -17.39 28.58 2.73
N ALA A 488 -16.10 28.45 3.04
CA ALA A 488 -15.13 27.76 2.18
C ALA A 488 -15.49 26.29 1.98
N THR A 489 -16.05 25.62 2.99
CA THR A 489 -16.43 24.21 2.91
C THR A 489 -17.50 23.95 1.84
N LYS A 490 -18.52 24.81 1.72
CA LYS A 490 -19.60 24.62 0.73
C LYS A 490 -19.09 24.83 -0.69
N GLU A 491 -18.32 25.89 -0.91
CA GLU A 491 -17.72 26.17 -2.23
C GLU A 491 -16.70 25.10 -2.62
N LEU A 492 -15.88 24.65 -1.66
CA LEU A 492 -14.90 23.59 -1.88
C LEU A 492 -15.59 22.27 -2.27
N LYS A 493 -16.73 21.96 -1.63
CA LYS A 493 -17.55 20.81 -2.01
C LYS A 493 -18.03 20.91 -3.46
N ALA A 494 -18.56 22.07 -3.87
CA ALA A 494 -19.01 22.29 -5.25
C ALA A 494 -17.87 22.16 -6.27
N LEU A 495 -16.69 22.73 -5.98
CA LEU A 495 -15.50 22.59 -6.85
C LEU A 495 -14.97 21.15 -6.90
N THR A 496 -15.09 20.40 -5.80
CA THR A 496 -14.75 18.97 -5.74
C THR A 496 -15.72 18.14 -6.57
N GLU A 497 -17.01 18.46 -6.55
CA GLU A 497 -18.03 17.86 -7.41
C GLU A 497 -17.77 18.20 -8.89
N GLU A 498 -17.45 19.46 -9.22
CA GLU A 498 -17.06 19.90 -10.57
C GLU A 498 -15.84 19.12 -11.08
N LYS A 499 -14.78 18.98 -10.26
CA LYS A 499 -13.63 18.09 -10.55
C LYS A 499 -14.13 16.68 -10.86
N THR A 500 -14.90 16.10 -9.96
CA THR A 500 -15.31 14.70 -10.04
C THR A 500 -16.10 14.43 -11.31
N LEU A 501 -17.02 15.31 -11.69
CA LEU A 501 -17.80 15.18 -12.90
C LEU A 501 -16.94 15.28 -14.16
N LEU A 502 -16.03 16.27 -14.21
CA LEU A 502 -15.17 16.50 -15.35
C LEU A 502 -14.23 15.31 -15.62
N PHE A 503 -13.45 14.90 -14.61
CA PHE A 503 -12.49 13.81 -14.78
C PHE A 503 -13.18 12.46 -14.97
N ARG A 504 -14.37 12.26 -14.38
CA ARG A 504 -15.19 11.08 -14.66
C ARG A 504 -15.63 11.02 -16.12
N ALA A 505 -16.06 12.14 -16.70
CA ALA A 505 -16.44 12.18 -18.11
C ALA A 505 -15.24 11.86 -19.02
N VAL A 506 -14.06 12.39 -18.69
CA VAL A 506 -12.82 12.15 -19.46
C VAL A 506 -12.45 10.67 -19.50
N ALA A 507 -12.39 10.05 -18.33
CA ALA A 507 -12.08 8.64 -18.21
C ALA A 507 -13.15 7.72 -18.81
N SER A 508 -14.43 8.04 -18.61
CA SER A 508 -15.52 7.24 -19.21
C SER A 508 -15.39 7.19 -20.73
N ARG A 509 -15.04 8.32 -21.35
CA ARG A 509 -14.88 8.39 -22.81
C ARG A 509 -13.57 7.73 -23.27
N GLN A 510 -12.48 7.85 -22.50
CA GLN A 510 -11.23 7.08 -22.76
C GLN A 510 -11.50 5.57 -22.75
N ARG A 511 -12.29 5.09 -21.79
CA ARG A 511 -12.61 3.68 -21.64
C ARG A 511 -13.42 3.16 -22.82
N GLN A 512 -14.49 3.85 -23.20
CA GLN A 512 -15.30 3.50 -24.38
C GLN A 512 -14.43 3.37 -25.64
N LEU A 513 -13.53 4.34 -25.85
CA LEU A 513 -12.63 4.29 -27.00
C LEU A 513 -11.65 3.11 -26.92
N THR A 514 -11.16 2.79 -25.72
CA THR A 514 -10.24 1.66 -25.52
C THR A 514 -10.94 0.32 -25.76
N GLU A 515 -12.17 0.15 -25.26
CA GLU A 515 -12.99 -1.04 -25.49
C GLU A 515 -13.28 -1.25 -26.99
N HIS A 516 -13.63 -0.19 -27.72
CA HIS A 516 -13.86 -0.26 -29.16
C HIS A 516 -12.57 -0.56 -29.95
N ARG A 517 -11.42 -0.02 -29.54
CA ARG A 517 -10.10 -0.39 -30.10
C ARG A 517 -9.81 -1.88 -29.93
N GLU A 518 -10.07 -2.43 -28.74
CA GLU A 518 -9.84 -3.85 -28.45
C GLU A 518 -10.76 -4.75 -29.29
N GLU A 519 -12.03 -4.36 -29.48
CA GLU A 519 -12.96 -5.06 -30.36
C GLU A 519 -12.46 -5.11 -31.81
N VAL A 520 -12.03 -3.97 -32.36
CA VAL A 520 -11.46 -3.87 -33.72
C VAL A 520 -10.19 -4.73 -33.87
N ILE A 521 -9.30 -4.73 -32.87
CA ILE A 521 -8.10 -5.58 -32.87
C ILE A 521 -8.47 -7.08 -32.81
N GLY A 522 -9.51 -7.43 -32.06
CA GLY A 522 -10.06 -8.78 -32.01
C GLY A 522 -10.53 -9.26 -33.37
N LEU A 523 -11.29 -8.42 -34.09
CA LEU A 523 -11.76 -8.70 -35.46
C LEU A 523 -10.60 -8.86 -36.45
N LEU A 524 -9.56 -8.02 -36.34
CA LEU A 524 -8.35 -8.12 -37.17
C LEU A 524 -7.62 -9.47 -36.95
N SER A 525 -7.52 -9.88 -35.69
CA SER A 525 -6.87 -11.15 -35.35
C SER A 525 -7.63 -12.35 -35.92
N GLN A 526 -8.97 -12.30 -35.89
CA GLN A 526 -9.82 -13.36 -36.46
C GLN A 526 -9.73 -13.41 -37.99
N SER A 527 -9.76 -12.26 -38.67
CA SER A 527 -9.70 -12.20 -40.14
C SER A 527 -8.39 -12.78 -40.72
N SER A 528 -7.29 -12.71 -39.97
CA SER A 528 -5.99 -13.27 -40.36
C SER A 528 -5.88 -14.80 -40.23
N SER A 529 -6.81 -15.45 -39.54
CA SER A 529 -6.66 -16.86 -39.09
C SER A 529 -7.47 -17.91 -39.85
N SER A 530 -8.35 -17.52 -40.80
CA SER A 530 -9.20 -18.47 -41.52
C SER A 530 -9.28 -18.20 -43.03
N GLU A 531 -8.83 -19.17 -43.84
CA GLU A 531 -8.85 -19.07 -45.31
C GLU A 531 -10.27 -19.17 -45.91
N ASN A 532 -11.27 -19.62 -45.15
CA ASN A 532 -12.62 -19.91 -45.68
C ASN A 532 -13.77 -19.08 -45.07
N ARG A 533 -13.50 -18.09 -44.21
CA ARG A 533 -14.53 -17.15 -43.70
C ARG A 533 -14.19 -15.66 -43.93
N SER A 534 -13.25 -15.36 -44.82
CA SER A 534 -12.55 -14.07 -44.81
C SER A 534 -13.35 -12.85 -45.31
N SER A 535 -14.44 -13.01 -46.10
CA SER A 535 -15.17 -11.84 -46.63
C SER A 535 -15.99 -11.11 -45.58
N ASP A 536 -16.71 -11.83 -44.73
CA ASP A 536 -17.66 -11.24 -43.78
C ASP A 536 -16.93 -10.54 -42.63
N TYR A 537 -15.90 -11.19 -42.08
CA TYR A 537 -15.04 -10.59 -41.04
C TYR A 537 -14.26 -9.39 -41.56
N ARG A 538 -13.85 -9.41 -42.83
CA ARG A 538 -13.14 -8.26 -43.43
C ARG A 538 -14.07 -7.06 -43.56
N LYS A 539 -15.31 -7.27 -44.02
CA LYS A 539 -16.31 -6.21 -44.11
C LYS A 539 -16.64 -5.64 -42.73
N GLU A 540 -16.88 -6.50 -41.74
CA GLU A 540 -17.14 -6.08 -40.36
C GLU A 540 -15.94 -5.31 -39.77
N TYR A 541 -14.72 -5.80 -39.99
CA TYR A 541 -13.50 -5.09 -39.59
C TYR A 541 -13.38 -3.71 -40.25
N GLU A 542 -13.64 -3.60 -41.56
CA GLU A 542 -13.59 -2.33 -42.29
C GLU A 542 -14.64 -1.34 -41.75
N GLU A 543 -15.87 -1.80 -41.50
CA GLU A 543 -16.95 -0.98 -40.92
C GLU A 543 -16.60 -0.50 -39.50
N GLN A 544 -16.13 -1.40 -38.63
CA GLN A 544 -15.74 -1.05 -37.26
C GLN A 544 -14.50 -0.16 -37.22
N SER A 545 -13.55 -0.33 -38.15
CA SER A 545 -12.37 0.54 -38.25
C SER A 545 -12.73 1.98 -38.64
N ILE A 546 -13.70 2.17 -39.54
CA ILE A 546 -14.21 3.49 -39.91
C ILE A 546 -14.94 4.13 -38.72
N SER A 547 -15.78 3.36 -38.03
CA SER A 547 -16.49 3.79 -36.81
C SER A 547 -15.51 4.25 -35.73
N LEU A 548 -14.47 3.44 -35.46
CA LEU A 548 -13.42 3.75 -34.50
C LEU A 548 -12.67 5.04 -34.87
N ALA A 549 -12.27 5.22 -36.13
CA ALA A 549 -11.55 6.41 -36.57
C ALA A 549 -12.38 7.70 -36.37
N GLN A 550 -13.70 7.62 -36.61
CA GLN A 550 -14.60 8.74 -36.34
C GLN A 550 -14.72 9.02 -34.83
N GLU A 551 -14.83 7.98 -34.01
CA GLU A 551 -14.89 8.12 -32.55
C GLU A 551 -13.58 8.70 -31.98
N GLU A 552 -12.41 8.32 -32.50
CA GLU A 552 -11.11 8.91 -32.12
C GLU A 552 -11.07 10.42 -32.37
N LYS A 553 -11.62 10.88 -33.50
CA LYS A 553 -11.69 12.30 -33.84
C LYS A 553 -12.61 13.07 -32.90
N GLU A 554 -13.78 12.51 -32.61
CA GLU A 554 -14.72 13.09 -31.64
C GLU A 554 -14.14 13.11 -30.23
N TYR A 555 -13.39 12.08 -29.88
CA TYR A 555 -12.71 11.97 -28.60
C TYR A 555 -11.63 13.05 -28.42
N GLU A 556 -10.80 13.30 -29.43
CA GLU A 556 -9.80 14.36 -29.39
C GLU A 556 -10.42 15.76 -29.25
N PHE A 557 -11.54 16.01 -29.94
CA PHE A 557 -12.31 17.25 -29.77
C PHE A 557 -12.85 17.39 -28.34
N PHE A 558 -13.42 16.32 -27.80
CA PHE A 558 -13.91 16.27 -26.43
C PHE A 558 -12.78 16.51 -25.40
N LEU A 559 -11.61 15.89 -25.59
CA LEU A 559 -10.45 16.07 -24.70
C LEU A 559 -9.94 17.51 -24.71
N THR A 560 -9.88 18.16 -25.87
CA THR A 560 -9.50 19.57 -25.97
C THR A 560 -10.45 20.47 -25.16
N LYS A 561 -11.77 20.19 -25.20
CA LYS A 561 -12.77 20.91 -24.40
C LYS A 561 -12.59 20.65 -22.91
N ALA A 562 -12.40 19.39 -22.50
CA ALA A 562 -12.21 19.02 -21.10
C ALA A 562 -10.91 19.58 -20.50
N GLU A 563 -9.86 19.72 -21.31
CA GLU A 563 -8.58 20.33 -20.92
C GLU A 563 -8.78 21.81 -20.60
N LYS A 564 -9.49 22.54 -21.46
CA LYS A 564 -9.87 23.93 -21.20
C LYS A 564 -10.67 24.08 -19.91
N GLN A 565 -11.67 23.23 -19.68
CA GLN A 565 -12.46 23.22 -18.45
C GLN A 565 -11.60 22.92 -17.20
N SER A 566 -10.61 22.04 -17.33
CA SER A 566 -9.67 21.72 -16.25
C SER A 566 -8.79 22.93 -15.89
N ILE A 567 -8.29 23.65 -16.90
CA ILE A 567 -7.51 24.89 -16.72
C ILE A 567 -8.36 25.97 -16.04
N GLU A 568 -9.62 26.13 -16.47
CA GLU A 568 -10.57 27.06 -15.84
C GLU A 568 -10.85 26.69 -14.37
N LEU A 569 -11.01 25.40 -14.07
CA LEU A 569 -11.17 24.91 -12.69
C LEU A 569 -9.94 25.21 -11.82
N ILE A 570 -8.73 24.99 -12.35
CA ILE A 570 -7.47 25.35 -11.66
C ILE A 570 -7.41 26.86 -11.39
N ALA A 571 -7.81 27.70 -12.36
CA ALA A 571 -7.85 29.14 -12.20
C ALA A 571 -8.85 29.57 -11.11
N LYS A 572 -10.05 28.98 -11.07
CA LYS A 572 -11.04 29.19 -10.00
C LYS A 572 -10.45 28.85 -8.63
N LEU A 573 -9.80 27.69 -8.51
CA LEU A 573 -9.18 27.23 -7.26
C LEU A 573 -8.06 28.17 -6.79
N LYS A 574 -7.18 28.62 -7.71
CA LYS A 574 -6.11 29.59 -7.40
C LYS A 574 -6.64 30.95 -6.97
N SER A 575 -7.69 31.44 -7.62
CA SER A 575 -8.37 32.69 -7.23
C SER A 575 -8.93 32.59 -5.82
N LYS A 576 -9.58 31.47 -5.49
CA LYS A 576 -10.06 31.20 -4.12
C LYS A 576 -8.93 31.13 -3.11
N ARG A 577 -7.82 30.48 -3.45
CA ARG A 577 -6.62 30.46 -2.61
C ARG A 577 -6.13 31.86 -2.27
N GLN A 578 -6.03 32.74 -3.27
CA GLN A 578 -5.61 34.13 -3.07
C GLN A 578 -6.58 34.89 -2.17
N SER A 579 -7.89 34.70 -2.34
CA SER A 579 -8.90 35.33 -1.47
C SER A 579 -8.76 34.93 0.01
N TYR A 580 -8.33 33.70 0.30
CA TYR A 580 -8.10 33.25 1.67
C TYR A 580 -6.76 33.67 2.25
N LEU A 581 -5.74 33.90 1.42
CA LEU A 581 -4.45 34.45 1.86
C LEU A 581 -4.50 35.97 2.11
N GLY A 582 -5.45 36.67 1.48
CA GLY A 582 -5.61 38.13 1.59
C GLY A 582 -6.59 38.60 2.68
N GLN A 583 -7.17 37.70 3.47
CA GLN A 583 -7.93 38.08 4.66
C GLN A 583 -6.96 38.16 5.85
N PRO A 584 -6.86 39.33 6.53
CA PRO A 584 -5.92 39.55 7.63
C PRO A 584 -6.17 38.64 8.85
#